data_AF-A0A183KWJ1-F1
#
_entry.id   AF-A0A183KWJ1-F1
#
_cell.length_a   1.000
_cell.length_b   1.000
_cell.length_c   1.000
_cell.angle_alpha   90.00
_cell.angle_beta   90.00
_cell.angle_gamma   90.00
#
_symmetry.space_group_name_H-M   'P 1'
#
loop_
_entity.id
_entity.type
_entity.pdbx_description
1 polymer ?
#
loop_
_entity_poly.entity_id
_entity_poly.type
_entity_poly.pdbx_seq_one_letter_code
_entity_poly.pdbx_strand_id
1 'polypeptide(L)'
;LFFFFRGDLAFPTADTIGLTDRKDTPEAVERLAKQIIEQGVKRKAYSRRRPFDADADIDYINERNKRYNELLDRHYGKYTAEIKQNLERGTAI
;
A
#
# COMPACT_ATOMS: atom_id res chain seq x y z
N LEU A 1 1.57 24.87 -44.54
CA LEU A 1 2.99 24.63 -44.24
C LEU A 1 3.05 23.52 -43.19
N PHE A 2 3.37 22.29 -43.60
CA PHE A 2 3.45 21.13 -42.70
C PHE A 2 4.73 21.24 -41.87
N PHE A 3 4.62 21.54 -40.57
CA PHE A 3 5.75 21.51 -39.65
C PHE A 3 6.08 20.04 -39.35
N PHE A 4 7.06 19.51 -40.07
CA PHE A 4 7.68 18.22 -39.79
C PHE A 4 8.38 18.32 -38.42
N PHE A 5 7.99 17.52 -37.43
CA PHE A 5 8.73 17.36 -36.19
C PHE A 5 10.15 16.89 -36.55
N ARG A 6 11.13 17.79 -36.42
CA ARG A 6 12.55 17.51 -36.59
C ARG A 6 12.98 16.54 -35.48
N GLY A 7 13.68 15.47 -35.83
CA GLY A 7 13.96 14.30 -34.96
C GLY A 7 14.63 14.59 -33.61
N ASP A 8 15.22 15.77 -33.42
CA ASP A 8 15.90 16.16 -32.18
C ASP A 8 14.95 16.27 -30.97
N LEU A 9 13.65 16.54 -31.17
CA LEU A 9 12.66 16.59 -30.09
C LEU A 9 12.08 15.22 -29.71
N ALA A 10 12.32 14.19 -30.50
CA ALA A 10 11.83 12.83 -30.20
C ALA A 10 12.62 12.18 -29.06
N PHE A 11 13.89 12.59 -28.87
CA PHE A 11 14.78 12.10 -27.83
C PHE A 11 15.42 13.28 -27.07
N PRO A 12 14.64 14.05 -26.29
CA PRO A 12 15.14 15.24 -25.62
C PRO A 12 16.10 14.87 -24.49
N THR A 13 17.20 15.64 -24.38
CA THR A 13 18.08 15.68 -23.21
C THR A 13 17.62 16.76 -22.23
N ALA A 14 18.20 16.79 -21.02
CA ALA A 14 17.84 17.77 -19.98
C ALA A 14 17.92 19.25 -20.45
N ASP A 15 18.79 19.56 -21.42
CA ASP A 15 19.02 20.90 -21.94
C ASP A 15 18.12 21.25 -23.16
N THR A 16 17.21 20.35 -23.55
CA THR A 16 16.37 20.55 -24.74
C THR A 16 15.20 21.48 -24.42
N ILE A 17 15.19 22.66 -25.04
CA ILE A 17 14.15 23.68 -24.87
C ILE A 17 13.03 23.47 -25.91
N GLY A 18 11.76 23.52 -25.48
CA GLY A 18 10.60 23.48 -26.39
C GLY A 18 9.62 22.31 -26.22
N LEU A 19 9.73 21.51 -25.15
CA LEU A 19 8.82 20.37 -24.90
C LEU A 19 7.43 20.79 -24.36
N THR A 20 7.26 22.06 -23.97
CA THR A 20 6.13 22.53 -23.15
C THR A 20 4.79 22.62 -23.89
N ASP A 21 4.79 22.74 -25.22
CA ASP A 21 3.57 23.01 -26.02
C ASP A 21 2.93 21.73 -26.59
N ARG A 22 2.97 20.64 -25.82
CA ARG A 22 2.38 19.35 -26.22
C ARG A 22 0.98 19.16 -25.62
N LYS A 23 -0.02 19.03 -26.49
CA LYS A 23 -1.36 18.54 -26.11
C LYS A 23 -1.47 17.08 -26.50
N ASP A 24 -1.73 16.21 -25.53
CA ASP A 24 -1.97 14.80 -25.78
C ASP A 24 -3.36 14.58 -26.41
N THR A 25 -3.53 13.45 -27.09
CA THR A 25 -4.82 13.07 -27.65
C THR A 25 -5.83 12.75 -26.54
N PRO A 26 -7.13 13.02 -26.74
CA PRO A 26 -8.16 12.68 -25.75
C PRO A 26 -8.12 11.21 -25.32
N GLU A 27 -7.88 10.30 -26.26
CA GLU A 27 -7.76 8.85 -25.99
C GLU A 27 -6.60 8.50 -25.05
N ALA A 28 -5.46 9.19 -25.17
CA ALA A 28 -4.31 8.96 -24.30
C ALA A 28 -4.61 9.39 -22.85
N VAL A 29 -5.35 10.49 -22.69
CA VAL A 29 -5.80 11.00 -21.38
C VAL A 29 -6.81 10.03 -20.75
N GLU A 30 -7.78 9.54 -21.52
CA GLU A 30 -8.76 8.56 -21.05
C GLU A 30 -8.10 7.26 -20.60
N ARG A 31 -7.12 6.77 -21.37
CA ARG A 31 -6.34 5.57 -21.00
C ARG A 31 -5.59 5.76 -19.69
N LEU A 32 -4.97 6.93 -19.48
CA LEU A 32 -4.28 7.25 -18.22
C LEU A 32 -5.27 7.30 -17.05
N ALA A 33 -6.40 7.98 -17.22
CA ALA A 33 -7.43 8.06 -16.18
C ALA A 33 -7.92 6.67 -15.76
N LYS A 34 -8.19 5.79 -16.73
CA LYS A 34 -8.56 4.39 -16.47
C LYS A 34 -7.48 3.64 -15.69
N GLN A 35 -6.21 3.78 -16.08
CA GLN A 35 -5.10 3.13 -15.37
C GLN A 35 -4.97 3.60 -13.92
N ILE A 36 -5.13 4.89 -13.65
CA ILE A 36 -5.09 5.44 -12.28
C ILE A 36 -6.20 4.84 -11.42
N ILE A 37 -7.41 4.72 -11.97
CA ILE A 37 -8.55 4.10 -11.28
C ILE A 37 -8.25 2.64 -10.96
N GLU A 38 -7.76 1.87 -11.95
CA GLU A 38 -7.38 0.46 -11.76
C GLU A 38 -6.28 0.27 -10.70
N GLN A 39 -5.25 1.14 -10.71
CA GLN A 39 -4.21 1.13 -9.68
C GLN A 39 -4.78 1.46 -8.29
N GLY A 40 -5.71 2.40 -8.21
CA GLY A 40 -6.43 2.74 -6.97
C GLY A 40 -7.19 1.54 -6.40
N VAL A 41 -7.87 0.76 -7.25
CA VAL A 41 -8.55 -0.48 -6.84
C VAL A 41 -7.56 -1.53 -6.35
N LYS A 42 -6.46 -1.76 -7.07
CA LYS A 42 -5.41 -2.70 -6.67
C LYS A 42 -4.78 -2.33 -5.33
N ARG A 43 -4.50 -1.05 -5.09
CA ARG A 43 -3.95 -0.54 -3.83
C ARG A 43 -4.87 -0.79 -2.65
N LYS A 44 -6.18 -0.59 -2.81
CA LYS A 44 -7.18 -0.89 -1.76
C LYS A 44 -7.20 -2.37 -1.39
N ALA A 45 -7.05 -3.26 -2.37
CA ALA A 45 -7.06 -4.71 -2.15
C ALA A 45 -5.75 -5.28 -1.57
N TYR A 46 -4.66 -4.50 -1.53
CA TYR A 46 -3.36 -4.95 -1.02
C TYR A 46 -3.38 -5.20 0.49
N SER A 47 -4.01 -4.32 1.26
CA SER A 47 -4.24 -4.53 2.70
C SER A 47 -5.49 -5.38 2.89
N ARG A 48 -5.32 -6.70 2.84
CA ARG A 48 -6.42 -7.63 3.10
C ARG A 48 -6.67 -7.70 4.59
N ARG A 49 -7.93 -7.51 5.00
CA ARG A 49 -8.35 -7.78 6.38
C ARG A 49 -8.16 -9.27 6.65
N ARG A 50 -7.52 -9.60 7.77
CA ARG A 50 -7.50 -10.98 8.28
C ARG A 50 -8.93 -11.33 8.73
N PRO A 51 -9.43 -12.55 8.46
CA PRO A 51 -10.73 -12.97 8.97
C PRO A 51 -10.72 -12.89 10.50
N PHE A 52 -11.84 -12.45 11.07
CA PHE A 52 -12.04 -12.46 12.51
C PHE A 52 -12.30 -13.89 12.94
N ASP A 53 -11.53 -14.37 13.91
CA ASP A 53 -11.77 -15.64 14.57
C ASP A 53 -12.63 -15.36 15.81
N ALA A 54 -13.82 -15.97 15.85
CA ALA A 54 -14.77 -15.77 16.94
C ALA A 54 -14.43 -16.59 18.19
N ASP A 55 -13.60 -17.62 18.04
CA ASP A 55 -13.19 -18.52 19.12
C ASP A 55 -11.86 -18.10 19.76
N ALA A 56 -11.23 -17.03 19.24
CA ALA A 56 -9.98 -16.50 19.78
C ALA A 56 -10.21 -15.72 21.09
N ASP A 57 -9.30 -15.89 22.05
CA ASP A 57 -9.31 -15.14 23.29
C ASP A 57 -9.20 -13.62 23.04
N ILE A 58 -10.13 -12.86 23.61
CA ILE A 58 -10.21 -11.41 23.44
C ILE A 58 -9.38 -10.72 24.52
N ASP A 59 -8.19 -10.26 24.14
CA ASP A 59 -7.25 -9.53 25.01
C ASP A 59 -7.43 -8.00 24.97
N TYR A 60 -8.50 -7.50 24.36
CA TYR A 60 -8.70 -6.09 24.08
C TYR A 60 -10.10 -5.57 24.42
N ILE A 61 -10.16 -4.30 24.82
CA ILE A 61 -11.43 -3.62 25.14
C ILE A 61 -11.96 -2.82 23.94
N ASN A 62 -11.07 -2.36 23.04
CA ASN A 62 -11.45 -1.57 21.87
C ASN A 62 -10.58 -1.86 20.65
N GLU A 63 -11.03 -1.44 19.46
CA GLU A 63 -10.34 -1.67 18.17
C GLU A 63 -8.94 -1.04 18.10
N ARG A 64 -8.72 0.10 18.76
CA ARG A 64 -7.39 0.74 18.80
C ARG A 64 -6.42 -0.07 19.64
N ASN A 65 -6.88 -0.62 20.75
CA ASN A 65 -6.13 -1.48 21.64
C ASN A 65 -5.84 -2.82 20.97
N LYS A 66 -6.80 -3.42 20.25
CA LYS A 66 -6.56 -4.60 19.41
C LYS A 66 -5.39 -4.41 18.45
N ARG A 67 -5.40 -3.33 17.66
CA ARG A 67 -4.31 -3.03 16.71
C ARG A 67 -2.97 -2.82 17.39
N TYR A 68 -2.99 -2.27 18.62
CA TYR A 68 -1.77 -2.09 19.40
C TYR A 68 -1.26 -3.42 19.95
N ASN A 69 -2.14 -4.30 20.45
CA ASN A 69 -1.78 -5.66 20.87
C ASN A 69 -1.23 -6.47 19.69
N GLU A 70 -1.83 -6.39 18.50
CA GLU A 70 -1.32 -7.01 17.26
C GLU A 70 0.07 -6.46 16.86
N LEU A 71 0.32 -5.17 17.10
CA LEU A 71 1.63 -4.56 16.87
C LEU A 71 2.65 -5.11 17.86
N LEU A 72 2.32 -5.12 19.16
CA LEU A 72 3.17 -5.66 20.20
C LEU A 72 3.49 -7.13 19.96
N ASP A 73 2.51 -7.94 19.58
CA ASP A 73 2.71 -9.36 19.29
C ASP A 73 3.65 -9.58 18.10
N ARG A 74 3.53 -8.76 17.05
CA ARG A 74 4.45 -8.81 15.89
C ARG A 74 5.90 -8.52 16.27
N HIS A 75 6.14 -7.59 17.20
CA HIS A 75 7.49 -7.18 17.59
C HIS A 75 8.07 -8.02 18.73
N TYR A 76 7.23 -8.36 19.71
CA TYR A 76 7.65 -8.95 20.98
C TYR A 76 7.18 -10.39 21.19
N GLY A 77 6.20 -10.88 20.42
CA GLY A 77 5.62 -12.22 20.60
C GLY A 77 6.66 -13.34 20.52
N LYS A 78 7.71 -13.17 19.70
CA LYS A 78 8.84 -14.11 19.63
C LYS A 78 9.61 -14.21 20.97
N TYR A 79 9.69 -13.12 21.72
CA TYR A 79 10.48 -13.02 22.95
C TYR A 79 9.64 -13.26 24.21
N THR A 80 8.32 -13.06 24.13
CA THR A 80 7.39 -13.19 25.28
C THR A 80 6.63 -14.51 25.30
N ALA A 81 6.96 -15.46 24.43
CA ALA A 81 6.25 -16.75 24.33
C ALA A 81 6.25 -17.54 25.65
N GLU A 82 7.37 -17.56 26.37
CA GLU A 82 7.49 -18.23 27.67
C GLU A 82 6.61 -17.56 28.74
N ILE A 83 6.63 -16.23 28.79
CA ILE A 83 5.82 -15.45 29.72
C ILE A 83 4.32 -15.69 29.47
N LYS A 84 3.88 -15.72 28.20
CA LYS A 84 2.49 -16.02 27.83
C LYS A 84 2.07 -17.41 28.32
N GLN A 85 2.89 -18.43 28.07
CA GLN A 85 2.58 -19.79 28.53
C GLN A 85 2.54 -19.90 30.06
N ASN A 86 3.40 -19.17 30.77
CA ASN A 86 3.39 -19.17 32.23
C ASN A 86 2.11 -18.54 32.79
N LEU A 87 1.60 -17.49 32.16
CA LEU A 87 0.31 -16.87 32.52
C LEU A 87 -0.86 -17.84 32.27
N GLU A 88 -0.88 -18.53 31.13
CA GLU A 88 -1.91 -19.53 30.79
C GLU A 88 -1.89 -20.74 31.75
N ARG A 89 -0.70 -21.12 32.25
CA ARG A 89 -0.53 -22.19 33.24
C ARG A 89 -0.81 -21.75 34.69
N GLY A 90 -1.30 -20.54 34.90
CA GLY A 90 -1.60 -20.03 36.24
C GLY A 90 -0.35 -19.76 37.07
N THR A 91 0.69 -19.22 36.44
CA THR A 91 2.01 -18.88 37.03
C THR A 91 2.87 -20.08 37.47
N ALA A 92 2.65 -21.26 36.89
CA ALA A 92 3.42 -22.46 37.22
C ALA A 92 4.75 -22.56 36.43
N ILE A 93 5.72 -21.72 36.82
CA ILE A 93 7.18 -22.03 36.89
C ILE A 93 7.73 -21.30 38.13
#